data_AF-A0A0H3AUB5-F1
#
_entry.id   AF-A0A0H3AUB5-F1
#
_cell.length_a   1.000
_cell.length_b   1.000
_cell.length_c   1.000
_cell.angle_alpha   90.00
_cell.angle_beta   90.00
_cell.angle_gamma   90.00
#
_symmetry.space_group_name_H-M   'P 1'
#
loop_
_entity.id
_entity.type
_entity.pdbx_description
1 polymer ?
#
loop_
_entity_poly.entity_id
_entity_poly.type
_entity_poly.pdbx_seq_one_letter_code
_entity_poly.pdbx_strand_id
1 'polypeptide(L)' 'MNQNNPSPKKAVTLSGDQSSGGDSAGSTLTPMLIGGLVLVIIGGIAVMMFV' A
#
# COMPACT_ATOMS: atom_id res chain seq x y z
N MET A 1 -10.69 -13.15 47.15
CA MET A 1 -11.11 -12.96 45.75
C MET A 1 -10.77 -11.54 45.32
N ASN A 2 -9.86 -11.34 44.36
CA ASN A 2 -10.20 -10.78 43.03
C ASN A 2 -8.92 -10.64 42.17
N GLN A 3 -8.64 -11.63 41.32
CA GLN A 3 -7.57 -11.56 40.31
C GLN A 3 -8.14 -10.92 39.05
N ASN A 4 -8.03 -9.61 38.95
CA ASN A 4 -8.33 -8.85 37.73
C ASN A 4 -7.13 -8.91 36.79
N ASN A 5 -6.99 -10.04 36.08
CA ASN A 5 -6.04 -10.19 34.98
C ASN A 5 -6.33 -9.14 33.89
N PRO A 6 -5.44 -8.17 33.63
CA PRO A 6 -5.51 -7.47 32.36
C PRO A 6 -5.08 -8.47 31.29
N SER A 7 -6.05 -9.07 30.59
CA SER A 7 -5.83 -9.79 29.34
C SER A 7 -4.85 -8.97 28.50
N PRO A 8 -3.77 -9.56 27.95
CA PRO A 8 -2.86 -8.80 27.11
C PRO A 8 -3.70 -8.30 25.94
N LYS A 9 -3.99 -6.99 25.94
CA LYS A 9 -4.61 -6.33 24.80
C LYS A 9 -3.66 -6.65 23.66
N LYS A 10 -4.09 -7.55 22.77
CA LYS A 10 -3.43 -7.83 21.51
C LYS A 10 -3.14 -6.46 20.92
N ALA A 11 -1.87 -6.06 20.95
CA ALA A 11 -1.48 -4.80 20.37
C ALA A 11 -1.93 -4.93 18.93
N VAL A 12 -2.97 -4.18 18.56
CA VAL A 12 -3.28 -3.95 17.17
C VAL A 12 -2.14 -3.06 16.72
N THR A 13 -0.98 -3.66 16.48
CA THR A 13 0.00 -3.12 15.57
C THR A 13 -0.77 -3.01 14.28
N LEU A 14 -1.36 -1.82 14.08
CA LEU A 14 -1.64 -1.28 12.77
C LEU A 14 -0.28 -1.28 12.08
N SER A 15 0.08 -2.44 11.52
CA SER A 15 1.26 -2.57 10.69
C SER A 15 1.00 -1.65 9.51
N GLY A 16 1.52 -0.43 9.58
CA GLY A 16 1.59 0.49 8.44
C GLY A 16 2.35 -0.15 7.28
N ASP A 17 3.14 -1.19 7.56
CA ASP A 17 3.74 -2.10 6.58
C ASP A 17 2.69 -2.84 5.74
N GLN A 18 1.52 -3.14 6.31
CA GLN A 18 0.43 -3.88 5.66
C GLN A 18 -0.57 -2.98 4.92
N SER A 19 -0.78 -1.75 5.39
CA SER A 19 -1.54 -0.75 4.61
C SER A 19 -0.76 -0.24 3.39
N SER A 20 0.55 -0.50 3.34
CA SER A 20 1.45 -0.14 2.25
C SER A 20 1.68 -1.27 1.26
N GLY A 21 0.66 -2.11 0.98
CA GLY A 21 0.69 -3.17 -0.05
C GLY A 21 1.93 -4.06 -0.06
N GLY A 22 2.55 -4.24 1.12
CA GLY A 22 3.80 -4.93 1.34
C GLY A 22 3.57 -6.29 2.00
N ASP A 23 2.64 -7.10 1.49
CA ASP A 23 2.58 -8.50 1.89
C ASP A 23 3.64 -9.29 1.10
N SER A 24 4.41 -10.08 1.84
CA SER A 24 5.68 -10.75 1.49
C SER A 24 5.66 -11.78 0.36
N ALA A 25 4.78 -11.63 -0.64
CA ALA A 25 4.58 -12.57 -1.77
C ALA A 25 5.06 -12.02 -3.13
N GLY A 26 5.89 -10.97 -3.14
CA GLY A 26 6.26 -10.23 -4.34
C GLY A 26 5.31 -9.06 -4.53
N SER A 27 5.81 -7.85 -4.28
CA SER A 27 5.03 -6.62 -4.30
C SER A 27 4.24 -6.50 -5.59
N THR A 28 2.92 -6.73 -5.56
CA THR A 28 1.99 -6.46 -6.67
C THR A 28 1.62 -4.99 -6.75
N LEU A 29 1.87 -4.23 -5.68
CA LEU A 29 1.68 -2.79 -5.62
C LEU A 29 2.68 -2.04 -6.52
N THR A 30 3.96 -2.42 -6.48
CA THR A 30 5.01 -1.79 -7.30
C THR A 30 4.77 -1.91 -8.81
N PRO A 31 4.46 -3.09 -9.41
CA PRO A 31 4.17 -3.17 -10.84
C PRO A 31 2.91 -2.40 -11.24
N MET A 32 1.90 -2.31 -10.36
CA MET A 32 0.69 -1.52 -10.63
C MET A 32 0.98 -0.01 -10.66
N LEU A 33 1.79 0.50 -9.73
CA LEU A 33 2.22 1.91 -9.71
C LEU A 33 3.07 2.26 -10.93
N ILE A 34 4.02 1.39 -11.28
CA ILE A 34 4.86 1.56 -12.48
C ILE A 34 3.98 1.57 -13.74
N GLY A 35 3.03 0.63 -13.85
CA GLY A 35 2.09 0.59 -14.98
C GLY A 35 1.26 1.86 -15.10
N GLY A 36 0.72 2.36 -13.99
CA GLY A 36 -0.03 3.62 -13.96
C GLY A 36 0.81 4.83 -14.36
N LEU A 37 2.05 4.93 -13.84
CA LEU A 37 2.98 6.02 -14.17
C LEU A 37 3.29 6.06 -15.67
N VAL A 38 3.58 4.91 -16.28
CA VAL A 38 3.86 4.82 -17.73
C VAL A 38 2.66 5.30 -18.54
N LEU A 39 1.45 4.91 -18.16
CA LEU A 39 0.21 5.28 -18.84
C LEU A 39 -0.04 6.80 -18.79
N VAL A 40 0.21 7.43 -17.63
CA VAL A 40 0.13 8.89 -17.46
C VAL A 40 1.16 9.61 -18.32
N ILE A 41 2.41 9.13 -18.36
CA ILE A 41 3.47 9.75 -19.18
C ILE A 41 3.08 9.71 -20.66
N ILE A 42 2.63 8.56 -21.16
CA ILE A 42 2.21 8.40 -22.56
C ILE A 42 1.03 9.33 -22.87
N GLY A 43 0.02 9.38 -22.00
CA GLY A 43 -1.12 10.28 -22.17
C GLY A 43 -0.71 11.75 -22.19
N GLY A 44 0.18 12.17 -21.30
CA GLY A 44 0.72 13.53 -21.26
C GLY A 44 1.47 13.91 -22.52
N ILE A 45 2.31 13.01 -23.04
CA ILE A 45 3.02 13.22 -24.32
C ILE A 45 2.02 13.32 -25.48
N ALA A 46 1.01 12.45 -25.53
CA ALA A 46 -0.01 12.49 -26.58
C ALA A 46 -0.79 13.82 -26.59
N VAL A 47 -1.13 14.36 -25.41
CA VAL A 47 -1.77 15.67 -25.29
C VAL A 47 -0.82 16.77 -25.75
N MET A 48 0.45 16.75 -25.33
CA MET A 48 1.46 17.75 -25.74
C MET A 48 1.78 17.72 -27.24
N MET A 49 1.59 16.58 -27.90
CA MET A 49 1.73 16.48 -29.37
C MET A 49 0.54 17.10 -30.11
N PHE A 50 -0.62 17.21 -29.47
CA PHE A 50 -1.85 17.74 -30.06
C PHE A 50 -2.05 19.24 -29.78
N VAL A 51 -1.46 19.75 -28.69
CA VAL A 51 -1.38 21.18 -28.36
C VAL A 51 -0.36 21.88 -29.26
#